data_AF-A0A328BXT1-F1
#
_entry.id   AF-A0A328BXT1-F1
#
_cell.length_a   1.000
_cell.length_b   1.000
_cell.length_c   1.000
_cell.angle_alpha   90.00
_cell.angle_beta   90.00
_cell.angle_gamma   90.00
#
_symmetry.space_group_name_H-M   'P 1'
#
loop_
_entity.id
_entity.type
_entity.pdbx_description
1 polymer ?
#
loop_
_entity_poly.entity_id
_entity_poly.type
_entity_poly.pdbx_seq_one_letter_code
_entity_poly.pdbx_strand_id
1 'polypeptide(L)'
;MLPAALLLLLAQSSCVTTDREVGTSSNPERVYTPKPEAERSRLTSRTVLRTVQTQHAFSDRGSKDKFVLLLQGPKIIDANARFLIISAKGDTLRNEVIPAKALIDERAMQDDPQASSVRSRELAILQGMNGFFADDKFTSPAIPRTATTAPEGSDPEGWSAVQADGRAVGFDYIDASGREKRIAFAKKLNKAVIVAD
;
A
#
# COMPACT_ATOMS: atom_id res chain seq x y z
N MET A 1 -66.68 17.82 15.17
CA MET A 1 -66.13 17.55 16.51
C MET A 1 -65.34 16.25 16.42
N LEU A 2 -64.09 16.25 16.90
CA LEU A 2 -63.12 15.13 16.97
C LEU A 2 -63.73 13.87 17.64
N PRO A 3 -63.15 12.63 17.53
CA PRO A 3 -61.73 12.35 17.82
C PRO A 3 -61.07 11.12 17.11
N ALA A 4 -59.79 10.87 17.46
CA ALA A 4 -58.96 9.64 17.36
C ALA A 4 -57.65 9.88 16.55
N ALA A 5 -56.50 10.16 17.17
CA ALA A 5 -55.59 9.25 17.89
C ALA A 5 -54.99 8.14 17.00
N LEU A 6 -53.69 8.24 16.66
CA LEU A 6 -52.64 7.29 17.10
C LEU A 6 -51.26 7.69 16.53
N LEU A 7 -50.26 7.79 17.41
CA LEU A 7 -48.84 7.90 17.10
C LEU A 7 -48.32 6.64 16.38
N LEU A 8 -47.35 6.79 15.47
CA LEU A 8 -46.24 5.84 15.33
C LEU A 8 -45.05 6.47 14.58
N LEU A 9 -43.97 6.73 15.32
CA LEU A 9 -42.61 6.87 14.81
C LEU A 9 -42.19 5.57 14.13
N LEU A 10 -41.46 5.65 13.01
CA LEU A 10 -40.44 4.66 12.64
C LEU A 10 -39.37 5.34 11.78
N ALA A 11 -38.21 5.59 12.41
CA ALA A 11 -36.97 5.89 11.74
C ALA A 11 -36.48 4.64 11.00
N GLN A 12 -36.05 4.79 9.74
CA GLN A 12 -35.32 3.76 9.02
C GLN A 12 -34.07 4.37 8.38
N SER A 13 -33.02 4.42 9.18
CA SER A 13 -31.64 4.48 8.69
C SER A 13 -31.23 3.05 8.30
N SER A 14 -31.07 2.79 7.00
CA SER A 14 -30.36 1.59 6.54
C SER A 14 -29.07 2.01 5.84
N CYS A 15 -27.98 1.92 6.58
CA CYS A 15 -26.64 1.82 6.00
C CYS A 15 -26.46 0.37 5.56
N VAL A 16 -26.66 0.09 4.28
CA VAL A 16 -26.23 -1.18 3.67
C VAL A 16 -24.79 -0.98 3.20
N THR A 17 -23.84 -1.45 4.01
CA THR A 17 -22.47 -1.71 3.56
C THR A 17 -22.40 -3.17 3.14
N THR A 18 -22.54 -3.44 1.85
CA THR A 18 -22.31 -4.79 1.30
C THR A 18 -20.82 -4.97 1.04
N ASP A 19 -20.16 -5.79 1.85
CA ASP A 19 -18.93 -6.46 1.46
C ASP A 19 -19.24 -7.37 0.26
N ARG A 20 -18.76 -6.98 -0.92
CA ARG A 20 -18.92 -7.75 -2.14
C ARG A 20 -17.79 -8.79 -2.21
N GLU A 21 -17.98 -9.91 -1.53
CA GLU A 21 -17.17 -11.11 -1.75
C GLU A 21 -17.61 -11.75 -3.07
N VAL A 22 -16.79 -11.63 -4.13
CA VAL A 22 -17.07 -12.23 -5.44
C VAL A 22 -16.75 -13.72 -5.36
N GLY A 23 -17.70 -14.51 -4.87
CA GLY A 23 -17.65 -15.97 -4.94
C GLY A 23 -18.18 -16.46 -6.29
N THR A 24 -17.33 -17.10 -7.09
CA THR A 24 -17.74 -17.87 -8.27
C THR A 24 -18.45 -19.15 -7.82
N SER A 25 -19.72 -19.04 -7.44
CA SER A 25 -20.61 -20.19 -7.19
C SER A 25 -21.33 -20.58 -8.47
N SER A 26 -21.17 -21.83 -8.91
CA SER A 26 -21.82 -22.42 -10.10
C SER A 26 -23.24 -22.96 -9.83
N ASN A 27 -23.89 -22.55 -8.74
CA ASN A 27 -25.23 -23.03 -8.38
C ASN A 27 -26.20 -21.86 -8.10
N PRO A 28 -27.19 -21.61 -8.98
CA PRO A 28 -28.08 -20.45 -8.89
C PRO A 28 -29.15 -20.53 -7.78
N GLU A 29 -29.25 -21.64 -7.04
CA GLU A 29 -30.39 -21.89 -6.14
C GLU A 29 -30.02 -21.98 -4.64
N ARG A 30 -28.75 -21.80 -4.27
CA ARG A 30 -28.38 -21.70 -2.85
C ARG A 30 -28.63 -20.29 -2.32
N VAL A 31 -29.70 -20.14 -1.52
CA VAL A 31 -29.89 -18.97 -0.66
C VAL A 31 -28.68 -18.85 0.25
N TYR A 32 -27.88 -17.81 0.06
CA TYR A 32 -26.71 -17.54 0.88
C TYR A 32 -27.16 -17.36 2.34
N THR A 33 -26.84 -18.34 3.18
CA THR A 33 -27.02 -18.23 4.63
C THR A 33 -25.67 -17.78 5.20
N PRO A 34 -25.56 -16.54 5.70
CA PRO A 34 -24.29 -16.09 6.29
C PRO A 34 -23.93 -17.00 7.46
N LYS A 35 -22.66 -17.39 7.56
CA LYS A 35 -22.17 -18.20 8.67
C LYS A 35 -22.52 -17.53 10.02
N PRO A 36 -22.90 -18.32 11.05
CA PRO A 36 -23.12 -17.81 12.39
C PRO A 36 -21.94 -16.92 12.84
N GLU A 37 -22.23 -15.84 13.56
CA GLU A 37 -21.23 -14.87 14.07
C GLU A 37 -20.02 -15.57 14.73
N ALA A 38 -20.27 -16.66 15.46
CA ALA A 38 -19.27 -17.47 16.15
C ALA A 38 -18.31 -18.23 15.23
N GLU A 39 -18.69 -18.48 13.97
CA GLU A 39 -17.89 -19.17 12.95
C GLU A 39 -17.22 -18.21 11.96
N ARG A 40 -17.41 -16.90 12.12
CA ARG A 40 -16.69 -15.91 11.33
C ARG A 40 -15.27 -15.79 11.86
N SER A 41 -14.29 -16.04 11.00
CA SER A 41 -12.88 -15.82 11.33
C SER A 41 -12.68 -14.38 11.78
N ARG A 42 -12.28 -14.19 13.04
CA ARG A 42 -11.95 -12.85 13.55
C ARG A 42 -10.76 -12.30 12.78
N LEU A 43 -10.92 -11.09 12.24
CA LEU A 43 -9.81 -10.38 11.61
C LEU A 43 -8.74 -10.07 12.67
N THR A 44 -7.48 -10.26 12.31
CA THR A 44 -6.33 -10.06 13.19
C THR A 44 -5.34 -9.06 12.58
N SER A 45 -4.31 -8.70 13.32
CA SER A 45 -3.19 -7.89 12.80
C SER A 45 -2.46 -8.52 11.62
N ARG A 46 -2.59 -9.84 11.41
CA ARG A 46 -1.97 -10.58 10.30
C ARG A 46 -2.90 -10.74 9.09
N THR A 47 -4.18 -10.41 9.24
CA THR A 47 -5.14 -10.54 8.14
C THR A 47 -4.79 -9.56 7.03
N VAL A 48 -4.66 -10.08 5.81
CA VAL A 48 -4.39 -9.26 4.62
C VAL A 48 -5.72 -8.73 4.09
N LEU A 49 -5.91 -7.42 4.15
CA LEU A 49 -7.08 -6.71 3.66
C LEU A 49 -6.97 -6.37 2.16
N ARG A 50 -5.75 -6.11 1.69
CA ARG A 50 -5.47 -5.78 0.28
C ARG A 50 -4.04 -6.14 -0.07
N THR A 51 -3.84 -6.53 -1.33
CA THR A 51 -2.52 -6.72 -1.93
C THR A 51 -2.44 -5.90 -3.21
N VAL A 52 -1.37 -5.13 -3.37
CA VAL A 52 -0.96 -4.52 -4.65
C VAL A 52 0.42 -5.06 -4.98
N GLN A 53 0.66 -5.39 -6.24
CA GLN A 53 1.95 -5.93 -6.67
C GLN A 53 2.24 -5.55 -8.11
N THR A 54 3.53 -5.41 -8.42
CA THR A 54 4.04 -5.25 -9.79
C THR A 54 5.33 -6.05 -9.97
N GLN A 55 5.81 -6.12 -11.20
CA GLN A 55 7.11 -6.70 -11.54
C GLN A 55 7.94 -5.67 -12.31
N HIS A 56 9.13 -5.37 -11.79
CA HIS A 56 10.02 -4.39 -12.40
C HIS A 56 11.47 -4.90 -12.42
N ALA A 57 12.23 -4.54 -13.45
CA ALA A 57 13.67 -4.76 -13.45
C ALA A 57 14.30 -3.80 -12.43
N PHE A 58 14.92 -4.34 -11.37
CA PHE A 58 15.45 -3.54 -10.26
C PHE A 58 16.85 -4.02 -9.84
N SER A 59 16.97 -5.25 -9.36
CA SER A 59 18.27 -5.86 -9.02
C SER A 59 19.05 -6.32 -10.24
N ASP A 60 18.33 -6.79 -11.26
CA ASP A 60 18.86 -7.28 -12.52
C ASP A 60 18.03 -6.76 -13.71
N ARG A 61 18.65 -6.67 -14.88
CA ARG A 61 17.98 -6.17 -16.10
C ARG A 61 17.38 -7.28 -16.96
N GLY A 62 17.86 -8.51 -16.84
CA GLY A 62 17.37 -9.66 -17.58
C GLY A 62 16.18 -10.35 -16.89
N SER A 63 15.96 -10.06 -15.62
CA SER A 63 14.90 -10.63 -14.81
C SER A 63 14.16 -9.55 -14.01
N LYS A 64 12.86 -9.78 -13.77
CA LYS A 64 12.03 -8.84 -13.03
C LYS A 64 11.90 -9.28 -11.57
N ASP A 65 12.09 -8.33 -10.67
CA ASP A 65 11.82 -8.51 -9.25
C ASP A 65 10.34 -8.24 -8.97
N LYS A 66 9.82 -8.86 -7.91
CA LYS A 66 8.45 -8.69 -7.47
C LYS A 66 8.38 -7.63 -6.38
N PHE A 67 7.61 -6.59 -6.64
CA PHE A 67 7.28 -5.53 -5.68
C PHE A 67 5.90 -5.83 -5.11
N VAL A 68 5.76 -5.86 -3.79
CA VAL A 68 4.52 -6.25 -3.11
C VAL A 68 4.23 -5.29 -1.97
N LEU A 69 2.98 -4.81 -1.90
CA LEU A 69 2.45 -4.04 -0.78
C LEU A 69 1.22 -4.76 -0.22
N LEU A 70 1.32 -5.20 1.03
CA LEU A 70 0.26 -5.91 1.73
C LEU A 70 -0.34 -5.02 2.82
N LEU A 71 -1.63 -4.69 2.72
CA LEU A 71 -2.33 -4.04 3.83
C LEU A 71 -2.76 -5.09 4.85
N GLN A 72 -2.20 -5.03 6.04
CA GLN A 72 -2.41 -6.01 7.11
C GLN A 72 -3.04 -5.37 8.34
N GLY A 73 -4.15 -5.91 8.81
CA GLY A 73 -4.84 -5.41 9.99
C GLY A 73 -6.30 -5.81 10.05
N PRO A 74 -6.98 -5.49 11.16
CA PRO A 74 -8.41 -5.71 11.30
C PRO A 74 -9.27 -4.62 10.61
N LYS A 75 -8.70 -3.43 10.38
CA LYS A 75 -9.37 -2.27 9.76
C LYS A 75 -8.36 -1.48 8.94
N ILE A 76 -8.80 -0.86 7.83
CA ILE A 76 -7.91 -0.13 6.90
C ILE A 76 -7.22 1.04 7.61
N ILE A 77 -7.98 1.84 8.37
CA ILE A 77 -7.45 3.06 8.98
C ILE A 77 -6.30 2.80 9.97
N ASP A 78 -6.31 1.67 10.67
CA ASP A 78 -5.29 1.29 11.66
C ASP A 78 -4.39 0.14 11.18
N ALA A 79 -4.46 -0.22 9.90
CA ALA A 79 -3.63 -1.26 9.32
C ALA A 79 -2.18 -0.80 9.12
N ASN A 80 -1.31 -1.77 8.87
CA ASN A 80 0.04 -1.55 8.40
C ASN A 80 0.19 -2.05 6.96
N ALA A 81 0.86 -1.29 6.11
CA ALA A 81 1.27 -1.71 4.79
C ALA A 81 2.66 -2.33 4.87
N ARG A 82 2.77 -3.64 4.62
CA ARG A 82 4.06 -4.34 4.51
C ARG A 82 4.56 -4.26 3.08
N PHE A 83 5.64 -3.52 2.86
CA PHE A 83 6.32 -3.38 1.58
C PHE A 83 7.45 -4.41 1.46
N LEU A 84 7.43 -5.20 0.39
CA LEU A 84 8.48 -6.15 0.05
C LEU A 84 9.00 -5.94 -1.37
N ILE A 85 10.30 -6.18 -1.54
CA ILE A 85 10.92 -6.43 -2.83
C ILE A 85 11.52 -7.83 -2.77
N ILE A 86 11.14 -8.69 -3.71
CA ILE A 86 11.60 -10.07 -3.80
C ILE A 86 12.32 -10.23 -5.14
N SER A 87 13.56 -10.71 -5.11
CA SER A 87 14.34 -10.92 -6.32
C SER A 87 13.72 -12.00 -7.21
N ALA A 88 14.07 -12.03 -8.49
CA ALA A 88 13.68 -13.13 -9.38
C ALA A 88 14.13 -14.52 -8.87
N LYS A 89 15.13 -14.58 -7.99
CA LYS A 89 15.61 -15.82 -7.36
C LYS A 89 14.84 -16.22 -6.09
N GLY A 90 13.98 -15.32 -5.59
CA GLY A 90 13.21 -15.52 -4.35
C GLY A 90 13.82 -14.86 -3.11
N ASP A 91 14.94 -14.15 -3.24
CA ASP A 91 15.57 -13.47 -2.10
C ASP A 91 14.78 -12.22 -1.70
N THR A 92 14.61 -11.98 -0.40
CA THR A 92 13.99 -10.73 0.06
C THR A 92 15.01 -9.61 0.05
N LEU A 93 14.86 -8.67 -0.89
CA LEU A 93 15.74 -7.50 -1.05
C LEU A 93 15.34 -6.36 -0.13
N ARG A 94 14.04 -6.24 0.19
CA ARG A 94 13.47 -5.26 1.14
C ARG A 94 12.28 -5.87 1.85
N ASN A 95 12.13 -5.53 3.13
CA ASN A 95 10.95 -5.84 3.94
C ASN A 95 10.76 -4.71 4.94
N GLU A 96 9.75 -3.87 4.72
CA GLU A 96 9.46 -2.69 5.52
C GLU A 96 7.99 -2.69 5.94
N VAL A 97 7.70 -2.12 7.09
CA VAL A 97 6.34 -1.94 7.61
C VAL A 97 6.07 -0.44 7.69
N ILE A 98 5.06 0.00 6.96
CA ILE A 98 4.65 1.39 6.82
C ILE A 98 3.26 1.53 7.45
N PRO A 99 3.01 2.48 8.36
CA PRO A 99 1.64 2.74 8.83
C PRO A 99 0.73 3.09 7.65
N ALA A 100 -0.47 2.51 7.55
CA ALA A 100 -1.33 2.75 6.39
C ALA A 100 -1.63 4.25 6.18
N LYS A 101 -1.75 5.01 7.26
CA LYS A 101 -1.95 6.47 7.25
C LYS A 101 -0.83 7.23 6.53
N ALA A 102 0.40 6.71 6.49
CA ALA A 102 1.51 7.34 5.76
C ALA A 102 1.31 7.30 4.24
N LEU A 103 0.42 6.44 3.72
CA LEU A 103 0.09 6.37 2.29
C LEU A 103 -0.91 7.44 1.84
N ILE A 104 -1.42 8.25 2.78
CA ILE A 104 -2.37 9.32 2.47
C ILE A 104 -1.60 10.50 1.88
N ASP A 105 -1.99 10.93 0.68
CA ASP A 105 -1.59 12.23 0.15
C ASP A 105 -2.45 13.33 0.80
N GLU A 106 -1.95 13.90 1.89
CA GLU A 106 -2.66 14.95 2.63
C GLU A 106 -2.88 16.21 1.78
N ARG A 107 -2.08 16.45 0.72
CA ARG A 107 -2.29 17.59 -0.20
C ARG A 107 -3.52 17.35 -1.08
N ALA A 108 -3.70 16.12 -1.57
CA ALA A 108 -4.86 15.76 -2.36
C ALA A 108 -6.17 15.81 -1.56
N MET A 109 -6.09 15.75 -0.22
CA MET A 109 -7.25 15.82 0.67
C MET A 109 -7.55 17.23 1.19
N GLN A 110 -6.70 18.23 0.93
CA GLN A 110 -6.78 19.53 1.58
C GLN A 110 -8.09 20.28 1.29
N ASP A 111 -8.65 20.09 0.09
CA ASP A 111 -9.89 20.72 -0.36
C ASP A 111 -11.14 19.82 -0.20
N ASP A 112 -11.00 18.59 0.34
CA ASP A 112 -12.14 17.70 0.58
C ASP A 112 -12.85 18.09 1.89
N PRO A 113 -14.12 18.53 1.85
CA PRO A 113 -14.89 18.86 3.06
C PRO A 113 -15.06 17.67 4.02
N GLN A 114 -14.85 16.44 3.56
CA GLN A 114 -14.94 15.20 4.34
C GLN A 114 -13.57 14.59 4.65
N ALA A 115 -12.47 15.32 4.46
CA ALA A 115 -11.11 14.82 4.66
C ALA A 115 -10.84 14.24 6.06
N SER A 116 -11.58 14.71 7.07
CA SER A 116 -11.47 14.21 8.45
C SER A 116 -12.28 12.92 8.70
N SER A 117 -13.18 12.55 7.79
CA SER A 117 -14.00 11.36 7.96
C SER A 117 -13.16 10.09 7.84
N VAL A 118 -13.49 9.07 8.65
CA VAL A 118 -12.82 7.76 8.59
C VAL A 118 -12.93 7.19 7.19
N ARG A 119 -14.10 7.32 6.55
CA ARG A 119 -14.34 6.77 5.22
C ARG A 119 -13.45 7.42 4.15
N SER A 120 -13.32 8.75 4.15
CA SER A 120 -12.44 9.46 3.21
C SER A 120 -10.98 9.08 3.43
N ARG A 121 -10.53 8.98 4.68
CA ARG A 121 -9.15 8.54 4.99
C ARG A 121 -8.88 7.11 4.56
N GLU A 122 -9.82 6.19 4.75
CA GLU A 122 -9.69 4.82 4.26
C GLU A 122 -9.64 4.76 2.72
N LEU A 123 -10.43 5.57 2.01
CA LEU A 123 -10.34 5.68 0.56
C LEU A 123 -8.98 6.23 0.11
N ALA A 124 -8.46 7.26 0.77
CA ALA A 124 -7.16 7.83 0.47
C ALA A 124 -6.03 6.81 0.66
N ILE A 125 -6.09 5.98 1.72
CA ILE A 125 -5.15 4.86 1.92
C ILE A 125 -5.21 3.89 0.72
N LEU A 126 -6.41 3.49 0.31
CA LEU A 126 -6.58 2.56 -0.81
C LEU A 126 -6.09 3.15 -2.14
N GLN A 127 -6.26 4.46 -2.34
CA GLN A 127 -5.71 5.19 -3.50
C GLN A 127 -4.19 5.22 -3.45
N GLY A 128 -3.61 5.59 -2.30
CA GLY A 128 -2.16 5.57 -2.08
C GLY A 128 -1.56 4.19 -2.35
N MET A 129 -2.21 3.12 -1.92
CA MET A 129 -1.80 1.75 -2.26
C MET A 129 -1.79 1.47 -3.76
N ASN A 130 -2.79 1.95 -4.51
CA ASN A 130 -2.87 1.72 -5.97
C ASN A 130 -1.79 2.47 -6.73
N GLY A 131 -1.43 3.68 -6.27
CA GLY A 131 -0.37 4.49 -6.84
C GLY A 131 1.03 4.14 -6.35
N PHE A 132 1.16 3.30 -5.31
CA PHE A 132 2.44 3.04 -4.65
C PHE A 132 3.52 2.48 -5.60
N PHE A 133 3.13 1.71 -6.61
CA PHE A 133 4.03 1.16 -7.62
C PHE A 133 3.77 1.71 -9.02
N ALA A 134 3.35 2.97 -9.13
CA ALA A 134 3.17 3.62 -10.43
C ALA A 134 4.49 3.65 -11.22
N ASP A 135 4.42 3.55 -12.54
CA ASP A 135 5.61 3.43 -13.41
C ASP A 135 6.53 4.66 -13.31
N ASP A 136 5.97 5.83 -13.02
CA ASP A 136 6.71 7.09 -12.84
C ASP A 136 7.55 7.13 -11.54
N LYS A 137 7.29 6.22 -10.60
CA LYS A 137 8.11 6.01 -9.41
C LYS A 137 9.39 5.23 -9.69
N PHE A 138 9.54 4.66 -10.89
CA PHE A 138 10.75 3.96 -11.29
C PHE A 138 11.61 4.83 -12.20
N THR A 139 12.83 5.15 -11.77
CA THR A 139 13.72 6.07 -12.47
C THR A 139 15.07 5.42 -12.81
N SER A 140 15.63 5.76 -13.96
CA SER A 140 16.95 5.30 -14.39
C SER A 140 17.70 6.46 -15.09
N PRO A 141 18.91 6.84 -14.63
CA PRO A 141 19.64 6.25 -13.53
C PRO A 141 19.01 6.56 -12.17
N ALA A 142 19.16 5.64 -11.21
CA ALA A 142 18.65 5.78 -9.84
C ALA A 142 19.17 7.06 -9.15
N ILE A 143 20.45 7.36 -9.36
CA ILE A 143 21.12 8.57 -8.88
C ILE A 143 21.42 9.45 -10.10
N PRO A 144 20.98 10.72 -10.13
CA PRO A 144 21.36 11.65 -11.18
C PRO A 144 22.89 11.77 -11.28
N ARG A 145 23.42 11.83 -12.51
CA ARG A 145 24.89 11.93 -12.72
C ARG A 145 25.51 13.19 -12.15
N THR A 146 24.69 14.21 -11.89
CA THR A 146 25.09 15.48 -11.28
C THR A 146 25.15 15.42 -9.75
N ALA A 147 24.58 14.40 -9.12
CA ALA A 147 24.65 14.23 -7.68
C ALA A 147 26.08 13.84 -7.29
N THR A 148 26.68 14.57 -6.35
CA THR A 148 28.07 14.36 -5.91
C THR A 148 28.16 13.85 -4.47
N THR A 149 27.08 13.96 -3.70
CA THR A 149 27.03 13.61 -2.27
C THR A 149 25.87 12.68 -1.96
N ALA A 150 26.13 11.72 -1.08
CA ALA A 150 25.11 10.83 -0.55
C ALA A 150 24.22 11.55 0.48
N PRO A 151 22.94 11.18 0.64
CA PRO A 151 22.08 11.70 1.70
C PRO A 151 22.66 11.47 3.09
N GLU A 152 22.38 12.37 4.03
CA GLU A 152 22.79 12.21 5.42
C GLU A 152 22.21 10.92 6.02
N GLY A 153 23.04 10.13 6.70
CA GLY A 153 22.63 8.84 7.28
C GLY A 153 22.46 7.69 6.27
N SER A 154 22.73 7.91 4.98
CA SER A 154 22.79 6.83 3.99
C SER A 154 24.10 6.04 4.07
N ASP A 155 24.12 4.86 3.44
CA ASP A 155 25.29 4.01 3.30
C ASP A 155 26.21 4.53 2.17
N PRO A 156 27.38 5.14 2.47
CA PRO A 156 28.19 5.80 1.46
C PRO A 156 28.78 4.84 0.42
N GLU A 157 29.12 3.62 0.84
CA GLU A 157 29.66 2.59 -0.04
C GLU A 157 28.56 2.08 -0.98
N GLY A 158 27.37 1.83 -0.42
CA GLY A 158 26.18 1.48 -1.17
C GLY A 158 25.80 2.54 -2.20
N TRP A 159 25.77 3.79 -1.77
CA TRP A 159 25.45 4.93 -2.63
C TRP A 159 26.44 5.06 -3.79
N SER A 160 27.74 5.01 -3.51
CA SER A 160 28.79 5.08 -4.54
C SER A 160 28.72 3.90 -5.51
N ALA A 161 28.41 2.69 -5.02
CA ALA A 161 28.23 1.51 -5.85
C ALA A 161 27.03 1.65 -6.82
N VAL A 162 25.92 2.24 -6.37
CA VAL A 162 24.77 2.56 -7.24
C VAL A 162 25.12 3.65 -8.23
N GLN A 163 25.78 4.73 -7.78
CA GLN A 163 26.15 5.86 -8.65
C GLN A 163 27.08 5.42 -9.78
N ALA A 164 28.01 4.50 -9.50
CA ALA A 164 28.90 3.91 -10.50
C ALA A 164 28.15 3.04 -11.54
N ASP A 165 26.97 2.51 -11.21
CA ASP A 165 26.06 1.86 -12.16
C ASP A 165 25.08 2.87 -12.74
N GLY A 166 25.48 3.56 -13.81
CA GLY A 166 24.63 4.52 -14.53
C GLY A 166 23.39 3.91 -15.21
N ARG A 167 23.11 2.62 -15.00
CA ARG A 167 21.93 1.89 -15.45
C ARG A 167 21.12 1.31 -14.29
N ALA A 168 21.47 1.62 -13.05
CA ALA A 168 20.71 1.24 -11.87
C ALA A 168 19.33 1.89 -11.91
N VAL A 169 18.32 1.14 -11.47
CA VAL A 169 16.93 1.61 -11.35
C VAL A 169 16.69 2.02 -9.90
N GLY A 170 16.15 3.22 -9.71
CA GLY A 170 15.65 3.72 -8.44
C GLY A 170 14.15 3.54 -8.36
N PHE A 171 13.64 3.32 -7.17
CA PHE A 171 12.21 3.28 -6.87
C PHE A 171 11.90 4.30 -5.76
N ASP A 172 11.03 5.25 -6.07
CA ASP A 172 10.54 6.28 -5.16
C ASP A 172 9.31 5.79 -4.40
N TYR A 173 9.32 5.91 -3.08
CA TYR A 173 8.23 5.44 -2.24
C TYR A 173 8.13 6.23 -0.94
N ILE A 174 6.96 6.16 -0.30
CA ILE A 174 6.77 6.74 1.03
C ILE A 174 7.19 5.74 2.10
N ASP A 175 8.06 6.17 3.00
CA ASP A 175 8.57 5.35 4.11
C ASP A 175 7.65 5.37 5.34
N ALA A 176 8.05 4.64 6.38
CA ALA A 176 7.29 4.59 7.64
C ALA A 176 7.11 5.96 8.33
N SER A 177 7.93 6.97 8.01
CA SER A 177 7.81 8.34 8.53
C SER A 177 6.89 9.24 7.69
N GLY A 178 6.36 8.75 6.57
CA GLY A 178 5.55 9.55 5.65
C GLY A 178 6.38 10.42 4.72
N ARG A 179 7.70 10.19 4.64
CA ARG A 179 8.61 10.94 3.77
C ARG A 179 8.92 10.12 2.52
N GLU A 180 9.11 10.81 1.40
CA GLU A 180 9.54 10.15 0.17
C GLU A 180 10.99 9.69 0.33
N LYS A 181 11.31 8.53 -0.23
CA LYS A 181 12.63 7.95 -0.27
C LYS A 181 12.85 7.27 -1.59
N ARG A 182 14.09 7.27 -2.06
CA ARG A 182 14.52 6.47 -3.19
C ARG A 182 15.35 5.30 -2.74
N ILE A 183 14.94 4.08 -3.11
CA ILE A 183 15.75 2.88 -2.96
C ILE A 183 16.31 2.43 -4.31
N ALA A 184 17.54 1.90 -4.31
CA ALA A 184 18.18 1.33 -5.48
C ALA A 184 18.96 0.07 -5.11
N PHE A 185 19.28 -0.77 -6.10
CA PHE A 185 20.07 -1.98 -5.86
C PHE A 185 21.55 -1.78 -6.18
N ALA A 186 22.41 -1.90 -5.16
CA ALA A 186 23.85 -1.86 -5.31
C ALA A 186 24.37 -3.25 -5.76
N LYS A 187 24.41 -3.52 -7.06
CA LYS A 187 24.79 -4.84 -7.62
C LYS A 187 26.12 -5.38 -7.10
N LYS A 188 27.14 -4.51 -6.99
CA LYS A 188 28.47 -4.90 -6.48
C LYS A 188 28.43 -5.43 -5.05
N LEU A 189 27.45 -4.98 -4.26
CA LEU A 189 27.30 -5.32 -2.84
C LEU A 189 26.11 -6.27 -2.61
N ASN A 190 25.38 -6.63 -3.67
CA ASN A 190 24.19 -7.49 -3.63
C ASN A 190 23.16 -7.06 -2.56
N LYS A 191 22.92 -5.74 -2.43
CA LYS A 191 22.00 -5.18 -1.42
C LYS A 191 21.20 -3.99 -1.96
N ALA A 192 19.99 -3.81 -1.44
CA ALA A 192 19.18 -2.61 -1.68
C ALA A 192 19.56 -1.50 -0.68
N VAL A 193 19.74 -0.27 -1.16
CA VAL A 193 20.23 0.88 -0.39
C VAL A 193 19.38 2.12 -0.66
N ILE A 194 19.22 2.96 0.35
CA ILE A 194 18.58 4.27 0.20
C ILE A 194 19.57 5.24 -0.45
N VAL A 195 19.11 5.94 -1.49
CA VAL A 195 19.96 6.82 -2.31
C VAL A 195 19.48 8.26 -2.39
N ALA A 196 18.25 8.55 -1.97
CA ALA A 196 17.68 9.88 -1.80
C ALA A 196 16.56 9.86 -0.75
N ASP A 197 16.30 11.02 -0.15
CA ASP A 197 15.19 11.37 0.76
C ASP A 197 14.50 12.66 0.23
#